data_AF-A0A1E4EUP5-F1
#
_entry.id   AF-A0A1E4EUP5-F1
#
_cell.length_a   1.000
_cell.length_b   1.000
_cell.length_c   1.000
_cell.angle_alpha   90.00
_cell.angle_beta   90.00
_cell.angle_gamma   90.00
#
_symmetry.space_group_name_H-M   'P 1'
#
loop_
_entity.id
_entity.type
_entity.pdbx_description
1 polymer ?
#
loop_
_entity_poly.entity_id
_entity_poly.type
_entity_poly.pdbx_seq_one_letter_code
_entity_poly.pdbx_strand_id
1 'polypeptide(L)'
;MIVWLLGGLLAFSLVPPLLSHLSRLGEPPLVEGEWQVCSYSGGLVGCVSFVGVLFWLLVGFAYTHPGTTKPGQMLPALGLFSIFGLMGFYSAWQMSRTRVLWNHREFRSRGVRIPWEELEGASFSGTAQAFRLTGVKGQIIWVYQAMTGFPEFWKKAEEYLTRTD
;
A
#
# COMPACT_ATOMS: atom_id res chain seq x y z
N MET A 1 24.38 15.82 -12.31
CA MET A 1 24.18 14.36 -12.33
C MET A 1 24.31 13.74 -10.93
N ILE A 2 25.44 13.90 -10.24
CA ILE A 2 25.68 13.36 -8.88
C ILE A 2 24.65 13.85 -7.84
N VAL A 3 24.28 15.13 -7.85
CA VAL A 3 23.29 15.69 -6.90
C VAL A 3 21.90 15.07 -7.06
N TRP A 4 21.47 14.77 -8.29
CA TRP A 4 20.17 14.15 -8.57
C TRP A 4 20.16 12.66 -8.24
N LEU A 5 21.26 11.95 -8.51
CA LEU A 5 21.44 10.56 -8.11
C LEU A 5 21.46 10.43 -6.58
N LEU A 6 22.21 11.30 -5.90
CA LEU A 6 22.24 11.34 -4.42
C LEU A 6 20.88 11.71 -3.85
N GLY A 7 20.16 12.67 -4.44
CA GLY A 7 18.79 13.03 -4.03
C GLY A 7 17.79 11.87 -4.20
N GLY A 8 17.87 11.14 -5.32
CA GLY A 8 17.06 9.94 -5.56
C GLY A 8 17.41 8.79 -4.61
N LEU A 9 18.69 8.57 -4.32
CA LEU A 9 19.15 7.54 -3.38
C LEU A 9 18.80 7.88 -1.93
N LEU A 10 18.85 9.16 -1.55
CA LEU A 10 18.38 9.67 -0.25
C LEU A 10 16.88 9.51 -0.12
N ALA A 11 16.10 9.90 -1.14
CA ALA A 11 14.65 9.68 -1.14
C ALA A 11 14.31 8.20 -1.04
N PHE A 12 15.00 7.32 -1.79
CA PHE A 12 14.82 5.88 -1.72
C PHE A 12 15.15 5.30 -0.33
N SER A 13 16.21 5.78 0.32
CA SER A 13 16.65 5.27 1.62
C SER A 13 15.85 5.83 2.79
N LEU A 14 15.35 7.07 2.68
CA LEU A 14 14.68 7.77 3.78
C LEU A 14 13.16 7.68 3.71
N VAL A 15 12.55 7.68 2.52
CA VAL A 15 11.09 7.71 2.39
C VAL A 15 10.45 6.42 2.93
N PRO A 16 10.91 5.20 2.59
CA PRO A 16 10.31 3.98 3.15
C PRO A 16 10.36 3.90 4.69
N PRO A 17 11.48 4.16 5.40
CA PRO A 17 11.49 4.16 6.86
C PRO A 17 10.71 5.33 7.46
N LEU A 18 10.70 6.52 6.84
CA LEU A 18 9.91 7.65 7.31
C LEU A 18 8.41 7.36 7.20
N LEU A 19 7.95 6.81 6.08
CA LEU A 19 6.55 6.41 5.88
C LEU A 19 6.16 5.27 6.82
N SER A 20 7.05 4.30 7.05
CA SER A 20 6.89 3.23 8.05
C SER A 20 6.78 3.77 9.48
N HIS A 21 7.52 4.83 9.83
CA HIS A 21 7.42 5.45 11.15
C HIS A 21 6.13 6.26 11.29
N LEU A 22 5.78 7.06 10.28
CA LEU A 22 4.54 7.86 10.24
C LEU A 22 3.27 7.00 10.14
N SER A 23 3.36 5.76 9.66
CA SER A 23 2.23 4.84 9.64
C SER A 23 1.92 4.26 11.01
N ARG A 24 2.92 4.16 11.92
CA ARG A 24 2.76 3.64 13.29
C ARG A 24 2.16 4.64 14.27
N LEU A 25 2.28 5.95 14.00
CA LEU A 25 1.84 7.02 14.92
C LEU A 25 0.30 7.13 15.09
N GLY A 26 -0.49 6.32 14.37
CA GLY A 26 -1.94 6.25 14.52
C GLY A 26 -2.47 4.83 14.69
N GLU A 27 -1.59 3.86 14.96
CA GLU A 27 -2.00 2.48 15.17
C GLU A 27 -2.46 2.27 16.61
N PRO A 28 -3.60 1.59 16.84
CA PRO A 28 -3.98 1.20 18.19
C PRO A 28 -2.89 0.29 18.78
N PRO A 29 -2.60 0.40 20.08
CA PRO A 29 -1.58 -0.42 20.72
C PRO A 29 -1.88 -1.91 20.48
N LEU A 30 -0.93 -2.60 19.86
CA LEU A 30 -0.96 -4.05 19.77
C LEU A 30 -0.76 -4.58 21.19
N VAL A 31 -1.78 -5.23 21.75
CA VAL A 31 -1.55 -6.13 22.87
C VAL A 31 -0.79 -7.31 22.26
N GLU A 32 0.53 -7.34 22.49
CA GLU A 32 1.43 -8.33 21.91
C GLU A 32 0.90 -9.75 22.17
N GLY A 33 0.74 -10.53 21.10
CA GLY A 33 0.45 -11.97 21.16
C GLY A 33 -0.95 -12.42 20.71
N GLU A 34 -2.00 -11.59 20.80
CA GLU A 34 -3.36 -12.01 20.37
C GLU A 34 -3.69 -11.69 18.91
N TRP A 35 -3.04 -10.69 18.34
CA TRP A 35 -3.39 -10.13 17.04
C TRP A 35 -2.47 -10.64 15.95
N GLN A 36 -3.06 -11.32 14.98
CA GLN A 36 -2.42 -11.65 13.73
C GLN A 36 -2.49 -10.44 12.78
N VAL A 37 -1.45 -10.26 11.96
CA VAL A 37 -1.28 -9.08 11.12
C VAL A 37 -1.20 -9.48 9.67
N CYS A 38 -2.13 -8.95 8.87
CA CYS A 38 -2.08 -9.01 7.42
C CYS A 38 -1.66 -7.63 6.89
N SER A 39 -0.47 -7.55 6.27
CA SER A 39 0.10 -6.27 5.82
C SER A 39 0.99 -6.45 4.59
N TYR A 40 1.21 -5.38 3.83
CA TYR A 40 2.14 -5.43 2.70
C TYR A 40 3.56 -5.70 3.17
N SER A 41 4.28 -6.57 2.46
CA SER A 41 5.68 -6.84 2.76
C SER A 41 6.53 -5.58 2.55
N GLY A 42 7.53 -5.39 3.41
CA GLY A 42 8.49 -4.28 3.24
C GLY A 42 9.18 -4.33 1.87
N GLY A 43 9.43 -5.53 1.34
CA GLY A 43 9.96 -5.72 -0.01
C GLY A 43 9.05 -5.16 -1.10
N LEU A 44 7.74 -5.42 -1.06
CA LEU A 44 6.80 -4.89 -2.05
C LEU A 44 6.70 -3.35 -1.96
N VAL A 45 6.61 -2.80 -0.74
CA VAL A 45 6.59 -1.34 -0.52
C VAL A 45 7.88 -0.70 -1.05
N GLY A 46 9.03 -1.36 -0.84
CA GLY A 46 10.33 -0.96 -1.37
C GLY A 46 10.36 -0.97 -2.90
N CYS A 47 9.86 -2.03 -3.54
CA CYS A 47 9.79 -2.13 -5.00
C CYS A 47 8.92 -1.01 -5.63
N VAL A 48 7.74 -0.74 -5.05
CA VAL A 48 6.86 0.34 -5.54
C VAL A 48 7.51 1.71 -5.38
N SER A 49 8.20 1.94 -4.25
CA SER A 49 8.98 3.16 -4.02
C SER A 49 10.13 3.30 -5.03
N PHE A 50 10.83 2.21 -5.32
CA PHE A 50 11.92 2.17 -6.30
C PHE A 50 11.45 2.54 -7.70
N VAL A 51 10.31 2.01 -8.13
CA VAL A 51 9.70 2.37 -9.42
C VAL A 51 9.36 3.86 -9.47
N GLY A 52 8.82 4.41 -8.38
CA GLY A 52 8.57 5.85 -8.26
C GLY A 52 9.84 6.69 -8.42
N VAL A 53 10.94 6.28 -7.76
CA VAL A 53 12.26 6.93 -7.88
C VAL A 53 12.80 6.83 -9.30
N LEU A 54 12.70 5.67 -9.96
CA LEU A 54 13.14 5.47 -11.33
C LEU A 54 12.46 6.45 -12.30
N PHE A 55 11.16 6.65 -12.18
CA PHE A 55 10.44 7.64 -13.00
C PHE A 55 10.96 9.07 -12.77
N TRP A 56 11.25 9.46 -11.53
CA TRP A 56 11.85 10.76 -11.23
C TRP A 56 13.28 10.91 -11.76
N LEU A 57 14.09 9.85 -11.70
CA LEU A 57 15.44 9.84 -12.28
C LEU A 57 15.39 9.95 -13.81
N LEU A 58 14.44 9.28 -14.46
CA LEU A 58 14.21 9.39 -15.91
C LEU A 58 13.82 10.81 -16.31
N VAL A 59 12.98 11.51 -15.51
CA VAL A 59 12.67 12.93 -15.71
C VAL A 59 13.94 13.78 -15.66
N GLY A 60 14.75 13.63 -14.60
CA GLY A 60 15.99 14.39 -14.46
C GLY A 60 17.00 14.11 -15.57
N PHE A 61 17.13 12.85 -15.99
CA PHE A 61 18.00 12.46 -17.08
C PHE A 61 17.53 13.04 -18.43
N ALA A 62 16.25 12.88 -18.75
CA ALA A 62 15.66 13.39 -19.99
C ALA A 62 15.77 14.93 -20.09
N TYR A 63 15.57 15.65 -18.98
CA TYR A 63 15.72 17.11 -18.97
C TYR A 63 17.18 17.57 -19.18
N THR A 64 18.15 16.85 -18.60
CA THR A 64 19.57 17.22 -18.68
C THR A 64 20.25 16.78 -19.98
N HIS A 65 19.71 15.75 -20.65
CA HIS A 65 20.24 15.21 -21.90
C HIS A 65 19.13 15.15 -22.96
N PRO A 66 18.62 16.31 -23.44
CA PRO A 66 17.48 16.36 -24.33
C PRO A 66 17.76 15.86 -25.76
N GLY A 67 19.03 15.64 -26.10
CA GLY A 67 19.46 15.24 -27.44
C GLY A 67 19.09 16.31 -28.47
N THR A 68 18.35 15.91 -29.50
CA THR A 68 17.85 16.80 -30.56
C THR A 68 16.48 17.43 -30.24
N THR A 69 15.85 17.03 -29.14
CA THR A 69 14.49 17.47 -28.80
C THR A 69 14.54 18.85 -28.15
N LYS A 70 13.69 19.78 -28.61
CA LYS A 70 13.62 21.10 -27.98
C LYS A 70 13.09 20.95 -26.54
N PRO A 71 13.64 21.66 -25.54
CA PRO A 71 13.20 21.53 -24.14
C PRO A 71 11.69 21.72 -23.94
N GLY A 72 11.08 22.64 -24.69
CA GLY A 72 9.64 22.89 -24.66
C GLY A 72 8.77 21.72 -25.13
N GLN A 73 9.31 20.83 -25.98
CA GLN A 73 8.61 19.64 -26.48
C GLN A 73 8.74 18.44 -25.51
N MET A 74 9.66 18.49 -24.55
CA MET A 74 9.85 17.44 -23.55
C MET A 74 8.98 17.64 -22.30
N LEU A 75 8.49 18.87 -22.06
CA LEU A 75 7.64 19.21 -20.91
C LEU A 75 6.46 18.24 -20.69
N PRO A 76 5.70 17.81 -21.72
CA PRO A 76 4.60 16.86 -21.53
C PRO A 76 5.08 15.49 -21.03
N ALA A 77 6.18 14.98 -21.57
CA ALA A 77 6.75 13.69 -21.17
C ALA A 77 7.31 13.75 -19.74
N LEU A 78 8.00 14.84 -19.39
CA LEU A 78 8.51 15.08 -18.04
C LEU A 78 7.37 15.19 -17.01
N GLY A 79 6.28 15.87 -17.39
CA GLY A 79 5.06 15.95 -16.58
C GLY A 79 4.44 14.57 -16.34
N LEU A 80 4.28 13.78 -17.40
CA LEU A 80 3.70 12.43 -17.31
C LEU A 80 4.54 11.49 -16.43
N PHE A 81 5.87 11.47 -16.60
CA PHE A 81 6.74 10.66 -15.75
C PHE A 81 6.77 11.14 -14.29
N SER A 82 6.66 12.45 -14.05
CA SER A 82 6.53 12.99 -12.69
C SER A 82 5.23 12.53 -12.02
N ILE A 83 4.12 12.46 -12.77
CA ILE A 83 2.85 11.91 -12.29
C ILE A 83 3.01 10.44 -11.89
N PHE A 84 3.62 9.60 -12.73
CA PHE A 84 3.87 8.19 -12.40
C PHE A 84 4.77 8.03 -11.16
N GLY A 85 5.79 8.87 -11.05
CA GLY A 85 6.63 8.95 -9.87
C GLY A 85 5.83 9.24 -8.59
N LEU A 86 5.01 10.30 -8.61
CA LEU A 86 4.14 10.68 -7.49
C LEU A 86 3.12 9.60 -7.16
N MET A 87 2.51 8.95 -8.17
CA MET A 87 1.60 7.83 -7.97
C MET A 87 2.29 6.64 -7.30
N GLY A 88 3.53 6.33 -7.67
CA GLY A 88 4.34 5.30 -7.02
C GLY A 88 4.56 5.59 -5.53
N PHE A 89 4.99 6.80 -5.19
CA PHE A 89 5.16 7.21 -3.79
C PHE A 89 3.86 7.20 -3.00
N TYR A 90 2.79 7.73 -3.57
CA TYR A 90 1.47 7.72 -2.92
C TYR A 90 0.99 6.28 -2.67
N SER A 91 1.21 5.38 -3.64
CA SER A 91 0.87 3.96 -3.51
C SER A 91 1.70 3.29 -2.41
N ALA A 92 3.01 3.54 -2.36
CA ALA A 92 3.87 3.01 -1.30
C ALA A 92 3.46 3.53 0.08
N TRP A 93 3.09 4.81 0.19
CA TRP A 93 2.57 5.38 1.43
C TRP A 93 1.26 4.73 1.84
N GLN A 94 0.31 4.58 0.91
CA GLN A 94 -0.96 3.90 1.20
C GLN A 94 -0.72 2.47 1.65
N MET A 95 0.11 1.70 0.95
CA MET A 95 0.49 0.33 1.33
C MET A 95 1.11 0.27 2.72
N SER A 96 2.00 1.20 3.07
CA SER A 96 2.63 1.25 4.39
C SER A 96 1.64 1.47 5.55
N ARG A 97 0.47 2.06 5.25
CA ARG A 97 -0.63 2.36 6.19
C ARG A 97 -1.77 1.35 6.12
N THR A 98 -1.79 0.46 5.14
CA THR A 98 -2.84 -0.54 5.01
C THR A 98 -2.41 -1.80 5.73
N ARG A 99 -3.02 -2.04 6.89
CA ARG A 99 -2.88 -3.26 7.67
C ARG A 99 -4.25 -3.72 8.11
N VAL A 100 -4.42 -5.04 8.14
CA VAL A 100 -5.60 -5.71 8.66
C VAL A 100 -5.14 -6.55 9.84
N LEU A 101 -5.60 -6.18 11.02
CA LEU A 101 -5.33 -6.89 12.26
C LEU A 101 -6.51 -7.82 12.52
N TRP A 102 -6.27 -9.04 12.95
CA TRP A 102 -7.37 -9.94 13.29
C TRP A 102 -7.01 -10.88 14.43
N ASN A 103 -8.01 -11.30 15.19
CA ASN A 103 -7.87 -12.27 16.26
C ASN A 103 -9.06 -13.25 16.26
N HIS A 104 -9.35 -13.91 17.37
CA HIS A 104 -10.47 -14.84 17.50
C HIS A 104 -11.84 -14.16 17.60
N ARG A 105 -11.91 -12.86 17.93
CA ARG A 105 -13.17 -12.11 18.12
C ARG A 105 -13.53 -11.23 16.94
N GLU A 106 -12.54 -10.63 16.29
CA GLU A 106 -12.80 -9.61 15.28
C GLU A 106 -11.59 -9.35 14.38
N PHE A 107 -11.82 -8.52 13.37
CA PHE A 107 -10.78 -7.92 12.55
C PHE A 107 -10.94 -6.39 12.49
N ARG A 108 -9.81 -5.72 12.29
CA ARG A 108 -9.67 -4.26 12.37
C ARG A 108 -8.79 -3.75 11.23
N SER A 109 -9.14 -2.60 10.68
CA SER A 109 -8.29 -1.85 9.76
C SER A 109 -8.63 -0.37 9.82
N ARG A 110 -7.62 0.51 9.90
CA ARG A 110 -7.76 1.98 9.81
C ARG A 110 -8.96 2.55 10.59
N GLY A 111 -9.07 2.23 11.87
CA GLY A 111 -10.15 2.73 12.75
C GLY A 111 -11.52 2.05 12.56
N VAL A 112 -11.65 1.15 11.59
CA VAL A 112 -12.81 0.29 11.39
C VAL A 112 -12.60 -1.03 12.14
N ARG A 113 -13.65 -1.50 12.82
CA ARG A 113 -13.69 -2.77 13.56
C ARG A 113 -14.93 -3.55 13.12
N ILE A 114 -14.75 -4.82 12.81
CA ILE A 114 -15.83 -5.74 12.44
C ILE A 114 -15.64 -7.02 13.26
N PRO A 115 -16.49 -7.28 14.26
CA PRO A 115 -16.60 -8.59 14.91
C PRO A 115 -16.89 -9.70 13.89
N TRP A 116 -16.36 -10.90 14.09
CA TRP A 116 -16.61 -12.02 13.15
C TRP A 116 -18.11 -12.35 13.03
N GLU A 117 -18.85 -12.23 14.13
CA GLU A 117 -20.32 -12.39 14.19
C GLU A 117 -21.10 -11.30 13.43
N GLU A 118 -20.47 -10.15 13.16
CA GLU A 118 -21.07 -9.05 12.39
C GLU A 118 -20.61 -9.07 10.93
N LEU A 119 -19.93 -10.12 10.46
CA LEU A 119 -19.52 -10.25 9.07
C LEU A 119 -20.71 -10.68 8.21
N GLU A 120 -21.16 -9.80 7.32
CA GLU A 120 -22.28 -10.06 6.40
C GLU A 120 -21.82 -10.81 5.16
N GLY A 121 -20.63 -10.49 4.65
CA GLY A 121 -20.11 -11.17 3.46
C GLY A 121 -18.77 -10.66 2.97
N ALA A 122 -18.21 -11.41 2.03
CA ALA A 122 -16.97 -11.09 1.33
C ALA A 122 -17.18 -11.12 -0.18
N SER A 123 -16.74 -10.08 -0.89
CA SER A 123 -16.81 -10.01 -2.35
C SER A 123 -15.45 -9.61 -2.93
N PHE A 124 -15.04 -10.27 -4.02
CA PHE A 124 -13.84 -9.88 -4.73
C PHE A 124 -14.13 -8.72 -5.69
N SER A 125 -13.34 -7.65 -5.61
CA SER A 125 -13.35 -6.56 -6.58
C SER A 125 -12.18 -6.70 -7.54
N GLY A 126 -12.47 -6.98 -8.81
CA GLY A 126 -11.45 -7.04 -9.86
C GLY A 126 -10.76 -5.69 -10.11
N THR A 127 -11.44 -4.56 -9.88
CA THR A 127 -10.86 -3.23 -10.04
C THR A 127 -9.87 -2.90 -8.93
N ALA A 128 -10.20 -3.22 -7.68
CA ALA A 128 -9.31 -3.00 -6.54
C ALA A 128 -8.26 -4.11 -6.36
N GLN A 129 -8.44 -5.24 -7.06
CA GLN A 129 -7.65 -6.47 -6.86
C GLN A 129 -7.63 -6.87 -5.37
N ALA A 130 -8.79 -6.79 -4.73
CA ALA A 130 -8.94 -6.92 -3.29
C ALA A 130 -10.30 -7.51 -2.91
N PHE A 131 -10.34 -8.17 -1.76
CA PHE A 131 -11.58 -8.60 -1.13
C PHE A 131 -12.17 -7.47 -0.29
N ARG A 132 -13.43 -7.19 -0.55
CA ARG A 132 -14.27 -6.28 0.23
C ARG A 132 -15.02 -7.10 1.26
N LEU A 133 -14.66 -6.93 2.53
CA LEU A 133 -15.40 -7.45 3.67
C LEU A 133 -16.42 -6.42 4.09
N THR A 134 -17.68 -6.84 4.21
CA THR A 134 -18.78 -5.97 4.61
C THR A 134 -19.35 -6.48 5.94
N GLY A 135 -19.45 -5.57 6.91
CA GLY A 135 -20.11 -5.84 8.18
C GLY A 135 -21.58 -5.42 8.14
N VAL A 136 -22.40 -6.03 8.99
CA VAL A 136 -23.87 -5.80 9.07
C VAL A 136 -24.22 -4.33 9.33
N LYS A 137 -23.35 -3.54 9.97
CA LYS A 137 -23.56 -2.10 10.20
C LYS A 137 -22.99 -1.23 9.07
N GLY A 138 -22.72 -1.82 7.90
CA GLY A 138 -22.19 -1.14 6.72
C GLY A 138 -20.68 -0.83 6.78
N GLN A 139 -19.94 -1.37 7.74
CA GLN A 139 -18.50 -1.21 7.79
C GLN A 139 -17.84 -1.95 6.62
N ILE A 140 -16.81 -1.35 6.02
CA ILE A 140 -16.10 -1.96 4.90
C ILE A 140 -14.60 -2.02 5.24
N ILE A 141 -14.03 -3.21 5.11
CA ILE A 141 -12.58 -3.42 5.20
C ILE A 141 -12.11 -4.06 3.89
N TRP A 142 -11.09 -3.45 3.29
CA TRP A 142 -10.45 -3.96 2.09
C TRP A 142 -9.22 -4.78 2.47
N VAL A 143 -9.17 -6.02 2.00
CA VAL A 143 -8.06 -6.94 2.22
C VAL A 143 -7.47 -7.34 0.87
N TYR A 144 -6.18 -7.08 0.70
CA TYR A 144 -5.51 -7.27 -0.58
C TYR A 144 -4.75 -8.59 -0.60
N GLN A 145 -4.85 -9.34 -1.70
CA GLN A 145 -4.19 -10.65 -1.84
C GLN A 145 -2.65 -10.55 -1.77
N ALA A 146 -2.10 -9.39 -2.15
CA ALA A 146 -0.66 -9.12 -2.10
C ALA A 146 -0.10 -8.88 -0.68
N MET A 147 -0.94 -8.89 0.36
CA MET A 147 -0.48 -8.76 1.74
C MET A 147 0.11 -10.07 2.27
N THR A 148 1.21 -9.96 3.00
CA THR A 148 1.74 -11.06 3.81
C THR A 148 0.73 -11.39 4.92
N GLY A 149 0.45 -12.68 5.12
CA GLY A 149 -0.60 -13.16 6.04
C GLY A 149 -2.00 -13.25 5.42
N PHE A 150 -2.16 -12.89 4.13
CA PHE A 150 -3.45 -13.01 3.44
C PHE A 150 -4.00 -14.45 3.40
N PRO A 151 -3.22 -15.50 3.08
CA PRO A 151 -3.76 -16.86 3.01
C PRO A 151 -4.33 -17.36 4.35
N GLU A 152 -3.65 -17.08 5.46
CA GLU A 152 -4.11 -17.44 6.81
C GLU A 152 -5.37 -16.67 7.20
N PHE A 153 -5.37 -15.37 6.92
CA PHE A 153 -6.55 -14.53 7.11
C PHE A 153 -7.74 -15.05 6.32
N TRP A 154 -7.54 -15.34 5.03
CA TRP A 154 -8.60 -15.75 4.12
C TRP A 154 -9.17 -17.12 4.50
N LYS A 155 -8.31 -18.07 4.86
CA LYS A 155 -8.76 -19.38 5.36
C LYS A 155 -9.70 -19.23 6.55
N LYS A 156 -9.36 -18.37 7.51
CA LYS A 156 -10.23 -18.11 8.66
C LYS A 156 -11.52 -17.40 8.25
N ALA A 157 -11.44 -16.41 7.37
CA ALA A 157 -12.64 -15.73 6.88
C ALA A 157 -13.59 -16.70 6.17
N GLU A 158 -13.07 -17.63 5.38
CA GLU A 158 -13.82 -18.69 4.70
C GLU A 158 -14.47 -19.67 5.70
N GLU A 159 -13.75 -20.08 6.76
CA GLU A 159 -14.32 -20.90 7.85
C GLU A 159 -15.50 -20.22 8.55
N TYR A 160 -15.50 -18.90 8.68
CA TYR A 160 -16.61 -18.15 9.25
C TYR A 160 -17.77 -18.00 8.27
N LEU A 161 -17.49 -17.61 7.02
CA LEU A 161 -18.50 -17.39 6.00
C LEU A 161 -19.28 -18.68 5.68
N THR A 162 -18.60 -19.82 5.63
CA THR A 162 -19.20 -21.15 5.37
C THR A 162 -19.97 -21.73 6.55
N ARG A 163 -19.82 -21.21 7.77
CA ARG A 163 -20.61 -21.62 8.95
C ARG A 163 -21.94 -20.88 9.07
N THR A 164 -22.07 -19.76 8.38
CA THR A 164 -23.26 -18.90 8.38
C THR A 164 -24.24 -19.20 7.24
N ASP A 165 -23.86 -20.08 6.31
CA ASP A 165 -24.74 -20.70 5.29
C ASP A 165 -25.36 -22.00 5.81
#